data_AF-A0A1E1WJA1-F1
#
_entry.id   AF-A0A1E1WJA1-F1
#
_cell.length_a   1.000
_cell.length_b   1.000
_cell.length_c   1.000
_cell.angle_alpha   90.00
_cell.angle_beta   90.00
_cell.angle_gamma   90.00
#
_symmetry.space_group_name_H-M   'P 1'
#
loop_
_entity.id
_entity.type
_entity.pdbx_description
1 polymer ?
#
loop_
_entity_poly.entity_id
_entity_poly.type
_entity_poly.pdbx_seq_one_letter_code
_entity_poly.pdbx_strand_id
1 'polypeptide(L)'
;GHVPLCAAPPVYDPKKYQDLAHGKKDGGKKDKKSEKKEQPKKEKKEPAAAEPDLLDELDEKPKESKDPFDAMPKGTFNMDDFKRFYSNEDEAKSIPYFWEKFDPEHYSIWYAEYKYPEELAKVFMSCNLITGMFQRLDKMRKQAFASVCLFGEDNDSSISGVWVWRGHELAFPLSSDWQVDYESYDWKKLDPASPETKKLVHDYFSWSGTDKQGRKFNQGKIFK
;
A
#
# COMPACT_ATOMS: atom_id res chain seq x y z
N GLY A 1 25.94 10.42 -41.74
CA GLY A 1 24.81 9.88 -42.51
C GLY A 1 23.54 10.42 -41.91
N HIS A 2 22.79 11.22 -42.67
CA HIS A 2 21.54 11.82 -42.23
C HIS A 2 20.41 10.80 -42.45
N VAL A 3 19.79 10.32 -41.38
CA VAL A 3 18.60 9.45 -41.46
C VAL A 3 17.35 10.35 -41.47
N PRO A 4 16.57 10.37 -42.56
CA PRO A 4 15.35 11.18 -42.60
C PRO A 4 14.26 10.52 -41.75
N LEU A 5 13.81 11.21 -40.71
CA LEU A 5 12.61 10.84 -39.96
C LEU A 5 11.37 11.14 -40.82
N CYS A 6 10.47 10.15 -40.89
CA CYS A 6 9.30 10.08 -41.76
C CYS A 6 8.48 11.38 -41.86
N ALA A 7 8.37 11.91 -43.07
CA ALA A 7 7.51 13.02 -43.44
C ALA A 7 6.12 12.53 -43.91
N ALA A 8 5.29 12.03 -43.00
CA ALA A 8 3.82 11.95 -43.15
C ALA A 8 3.17 11.47 -41.84
N PRO A 9 2.04 12.05 -41.39
CA PRO A 9 1.27 11.51 -40.27
C PRO A 9 0.60 10.18 -40.66
N PRO A 10 0.44 9.23 -39.71
CA PRO A 10 -0.20 7.95 -39.99
C PRO A 10 -1.69 8.17 -40.32
N VAL A 11 -2.09 7.80 -41.54
CA VAL A 11 -3.49 7.83 -41.98
C VAL A 11 -4.17 6.53 -41.53
N TYR A 12 -5.27 6.67 -40.79
CA TYR A 12 -6.08 5.56 -40.32
C TYR A 12 -6.90 4.97 -41.48
N ASP A 13 -6.64 3.70 -41.83
CA ASP A 13 -7.39 2.94 -42.84
C ASP A 13 -8.34 1.94 -42.14
N PRO A 14 -9.66 2.19 -42.15
CA PRO A 14 -10.65 1.36 -41.46
C PRO A 14 -10.68 -0.11 -41.93
N LYS A 15 -10.26 -0.40 -43.16
CA LYS A 15 -10.28 -1.78 -43.69
C LYS A 15 -9.18 -2.66 -43.09
N LYS A 16 -7.99 -2.10 -42.85
CA LYS A 16 -6.89 -2.84 -42.19
C LYS A 16 -7.20 -3.22 -40.74
N TYR A 17 -8.02 -2.42 -40.05
CA TYR A 17 -8.40 -2.68 -38.67
C TYR A 17 -9.50 -3.75 -38.54
N GLN A 18 -10.39 -3.85 -39.53
CA GLN A 18 -11.43 -4.88 -39.54
C GLN A 18 -10.86 -6.28 -39.76
N ASP A 19 -9.85 -6.45 -40.64
CA ASP A 19 -9.19 -7.75 -40.85
C ASP A 19 -8.45 -8.27 -39.59
N LEU A 20 -7.91 -7.38 -38.76
CA LEU A 20 -7.28 -7.74 -37.49
C LEU A 20 -8.30 -8.10 -36.39
N ALA A 21 -9.51 -7.52 -36.43
CA ALA A 21 -10.56 -7.75 -35.44
C ALA A 21 -11.39 -9.03 -35.70
N HIS A 22 -11.41 -9.54 -36.94
CA HIS A 22 -12.26 -10.68 -37.34
C HIS A 22 -11.59 -12.06 -37.30
N GLY A 23 -10.35 -12.17 -36.79
CA GLY A 23 -9.62 -13.45 -36.68
C GLY A 23 -10.06 -14.41 -35.55
N LYS A 24 -11.06 -14.08 -34.73
CA LYS A 24 -11.58 -15.00 -33.69
C LYS A 24 -13.03 -14.69 -33.33
N LYS A 25 -13.98 -15.29 -34.06
CA LYS A 25 -15.25 -15.88 -33.59
C LYS A 25 -16.27 -15.97 -34.73
N ASP A 26 -16.52 -17.18 -35.20
CA ASP A 26 -17.78 -17.61 -35.82
C ASP A 26 -18.22 -18.80 -34.93
N GLY A 27 -19.33 -18.75 -34.17
CA GLY A 27 -20.72 -18.67 -34.62
C GLY A 27 -21.21 -20.11 -34.86
N GLY A 28 -22.28 -20.68 -34.31
CA GLY A 28 -23.47 -20.22 -33.60
C GLY A 28 -24.36 -21.42 -33.24
N LYS A 29 -25.58 -21.13 -32.79
CA LYS A 29 -26.48 -21.89 -31.89
C LYS A 29 -27.70 -22.51 -32.65
N LYS A 30 -28.18 -23.73 -32.30
CA LYS A 30 -29.64 -24.08 -32.23
C LYS A 30 -30.01 -25.52 -31.77
N ASP A 31 -30.96 -25.56 -30.82
CA ASP A 31 -32.02 -26.52 -30.43
C ASP A 31 -32.08 -28.00 -30.91
N LYS A 32 -32.21 -28.96 -29.94
CA LYS A 32 -33.44 -29.77 -29.64
C LYS A 32 -33.20 -30.98 -28.69
N LYS A 33 -34.03 -31.06 -27.64
CA LYS A 33 -34.81 -32.22 -27.11
C LYS A 33 -34.13 -33.53 -26.64
N SER A 34 -34.48 -33.93 -25.39
CA SER A 34 -34.69 -35.30 -24.84
C SER A 34 -33.66 -36.40 -25.16
N GLU A 35 -33.06 -37.12 -24.20
CA GLU A 35 -33.73 -38.13 -23.37
C GLU A 35 -32.70 -38.79 -22.41
N LYS A 36 -33.23 -39.39 -21.36
CA LYS A 36 -32.63 -40.04 -20.20
C LYS A 36 -32.05 -41.43 -20.54
N LYS A 37 -30.86 -41.78 -20.02
CA LYS A 37 -30.32 -43.13 -19.69
C LYS A 37 -28.78 -43.03 -19.59
N GLU A 38 -28.02 -43.74 -18.80
CA GLU A 38 -28.15 -44.67 -17.67
C GLU A 38 -26.69 -44.85 -17.17
N GLN A 39 -26.48 -45.12 -15.88
CA GLN A 39 -25.15 -45.46 -15.33
C GLN A 39 -24.60 -46.76 -15.96
N PRO A 40 -23.31 -47.07 -15.78
CA PRO A 40 -22.97 -47.93 -14.63
C PRO A 40 -21.72 -47.51 -13.85
N LYS A 41 -21.89 -47.51 -12.52
CA LYS A 41 -20.87 -47.71 -11.49
C LYS A 41 -20.05 -48.99 -11.71
N LYS A 42 -18.75 -48.93 -11.40
CA LYS A 42 -18.03 -49.95 -10.61
C LYS A 42 -16.74 -49.34 -10.08
N GLU A 43 -16.72 -48.82 -8.85
CA GLU A 43 -16.44 -49.49 -7.55
C GLU A 43 -14.96 -49.85 -7.30
N LYS A 44 -14.38 -49.09 -6.33
CA LYS A 44 -13.45 -49.45 -5.25
C LYS A 44 -12.06 -50.03 -5.59
N LYS A 45 -11.02 -49.33 -5.11
CA LYS A 45 -10.19 -49.74 -3.96
C LYS A 45 -9.13 -48.67 -3.61
N GLU A 46 -9.29 -48.02 -2.46
CA GLU A 46 -8.18 -47.76 -1.51
C GLU A 46 -8.00 -49.03 -0.64
N PRO A 47 -6.95 -49.21 0.21
CA PRO A 47 -5.92 -48.25 0.66
C PRO A 47 -4.47 -48.81 0.70
N ALA A 48 -3.46 -47.92 0.72
CA ALA A 48 -2.13 -48.08 1.38
C ALA A 48 -1.28 -46.86 1.00
N ALA A 49 -1.03 -45.92 1.93
CA ALA A 49 0.09 -45.90 2.86
C ALA A 49 1.42 -45.43 2.22
N ALA A 50 1.82 -44.22 2.67
CA ALA A 50 3.18 -43.71 2.80
C ALA A 50 4.10 -43.65 1.55
N GLU A 51 4.33 -42.43 1.07
CA GLU A 51 5.66 -41.89 0.73
C GLU A 51 5.53 -40.38 0.43
N PRO A 52 6.01 -39.47 1.32
CA PRO A 52 6.15 -38.05 1.02
C PRO A 52 7.61 -37.78 0.63
N ASP A 53 7.94 -37.69 -0.66
CA ASP A 53 9.32 -37.28 -1.02
C ASP A 53 9.46 -36.68 -2.43
N LEU A 54 8.41 -36.07 -2.99
CA LEU A 54 8.47 -35.39 -4.29
C LEU A 54 7.68 -34.06 -4.35
N LEU A 55 7.49 -33.42 -3.19
CA LEU A 55 6.83 -32.11 -3.10
C LEU A 55 7.75 -30.99 -2.57
N ASP A 56 9.06 -31.24 -2.49
CA ASP A 56 10.04 -30.33 -1.86
C ASP A 56 10.92 -29.56 -2.87
N GLU A 57 10.58 -29.59 -4.17
CA GLU A 57 11.37 -28.91 -5.22
C GLU A 57 10.57 -27.86 -6.03
N LEU A 58 9.45 -27.37 -5.49
CA LEU A 58 8.64 -26.32 -6.13
C LEU A 58 8.18 -25.21 -5.18
N ASP A 59 8.73 -25.16 -3.96
CA ASP A 59 8.61 -24.02 -3.05
C ASP A 59 10.00 -23.36 -2.88
N GLU A 60 10.65 -23.02 -4.00
CA GLU A 60 11.49 -21.81 -4.00
C GLU A 60 10.54 -20.61 -3.83
N LYS A 61 10.03 -20.45 -2.60
CA LYS A 61 9.64 -19.14 -2.08
C LYS A 61 10.77 -18.19 -2.51
N PRO A 62 10.46 -17.12 -3.26
CA PRO A 62 11.46 -16.12 -3.59
C PRO A 62 12.14 -15.75 -2.29
N LYS A 63 13.46 -16.00 -2.19
CA LYS A 63 14.28 -15.77 -1.00
C LYS A 63 13.72 -14.55 -0.29
N GLU A 64 13.01 -14.80 0.80
CA GLU A 64 12.31 -13.77 1.55
C GLU A 64 13.42 -12.79 1.91
N SER A 65 13.41 -11.62 1.27
CA SER A 65 14.32 -10.55 1.61
C SER A 65 14.11 -10.35 3.09
N LYS A 66 15.07 -10.79 3.93
CA LYS A 66 14.99 -10.72 5.39
C LYS A 66 14.34 -9.40 5.73
N ASP A 67 13.19 -9.44 6.40
CA ASP A 67 12.47 -8.21 6.75
C ASP A 67 13.49 -7.33 7.49
N PRO A 68 13.82 -6.12 6.99
CA PRO A 68 14.86 -5.30 7.60
C PRO A 68 14.55 -4.98 9.06
N PHE A 69 13.30 -5.13 9.48
CA PHE A 69 12.85 -4.97 10.86
C PHE A 69 13.03 -6.21 11.75
N ASP A 70 13.30 -7.39 11.20
CA ASP A 70 13.53 -8.61 11.99
C ASP A 70 14.85 -8.60 12.77
N ALA A 71 15.82 -7.80 12.32
CA ALA A 71 17.07 -7.59 13.04
C ALA A 71 16.90 -6.80 14.35
N MET A 72 15.79 -6.06 14.48
CA MET A 72 15.51 -5.26 15.66
C MET A 72 14.81 -6.10 16.74
N PRO A 73 14.76 -5.70 18.02
CA PRO A 73 14.04 -6.46 19.03
C PRO A 73 12.53 -6.38 18.77
N LYS A 74 11.81 -7.49 18.94
CA LYS A 74 10.34 -7.50 18.81
C LYS A 74 9.80 -6.88 20.08
N GLY A 75 9.55 -5.57 20.03
CA GLY A 75 9.02 -4.80 21.15
C GLY A 75 7.67 -5.34 21.62
N THR A 76 7.16 -4.76 22.70
CA THR A 76 5.89 -5.17 23.32
C THR A 76 4.66 -4.73 22.52
N PHE A 77 4.81 -3.73 21.65
CA PHE A 77 3.73 -3.19 20.82
C PHE A 77 3.40 -4.09 19.62
N ASN A 78 2.15 -4.54 19.53
CA ASN A 78 1.66 -5.31 18.39
C ASN A 78 0.99 -4.40 17.35
N MET A 79 1.71 -4.13 16.26
CA MET A 79 1.26 -3.24 15.18
C MET A 79 -0.01 -3.75 14.47
N ASP A 80 -0.13 -5.06 14.22
CA ASP A 80 -1.29 -5.62 13.54
C ASP A 80 -2.56 -5.53 14.40
N ASP A 81 -2.41 -5.75 15.71
CA ASP A 81 -3.50 -5.61 16.67
C ASP A 81 -3.97 -4.15 16.77
N PHE A 82 -3.03 -3.21 16.88
CA PHE A 82 -3.35 -1.78 16.85
C PHE A 82 -4.09 -1.38 15.56
N LYS A 83 -3.61 -1.82 14.38
CA LYS A 83 -4.26 -1.53 13.09
C LYS A 83 -5.68 -2.05 13.00
N ARG A 84 -5.91 -3.26 13.51
CA ARG A 84 -7.26 -3.86 13.57
C ARG A 84 -8.15 -3.04 14.50
N PHE A 85 -7.64 -2.68 15.67
CA PHE A 85 -8.38 -1.86 16.63
C PHE A 85 -8.72 -0.48 16.05
N TYR A 86 -7.74 0.21 15.46
CA TYR A 86 -7.91 1.51 14.80
C TYR A 86 -8.91 1.47 13.64
N SER A 87 -9.04 0.33 12.93
CA SER A 87 -9.98 0.21 11.82
C SER A 87 -11.41 -0.13 12.26
N ASN A 88 -11.57 -0.71 13.45
CA ASN A 88 -12.84 -1.25 13.92
C ASN A 88 -13.52 -0.35 14.96
N GLU A 89 -12.74 0.45 15.69
CA GLU A 89 -13.19 1.33 16.76
C GLU A 89 -12.95 2.79 16.41
N ASP A 90 -13.72 3.69 17.04
CA ASP A 90 -13.54 5.13 16.89
C ASP A 90 -12.18 5.62 17.37
N GLU A 91 -11.74 6.75 16.82
CA GLU A 91 -10.43 7.37 17.11
C GLU A 91 -10.31 7.78 18.59
N ALA A 92 -11.45 8.10 19.22
CA ALA A 92 -11.54 8.38 20.65
C ALA A 92 -11.12 7.17 21.53
N LYS A 93 -11.20 5.94 21.03
CA LYS A 93 -10.73 4.73 21.72
C LYS A 93 -9.40 4.25 21.19
N SER A 94 -9.18 4.33 19.87
CA SER A 94 -7.97 3.80 19.26
C SER A 94 -6.73 4.63 19.59
N ILE A 95 -6.86 5.96 19.76
CA ILE A 95 -5.73 6.82 20.17
C ILE A 95 -5.28 6.51 21.61
N PRO A 96 -6.17 6.42 22.64
CA PRO A 96 -5.77 5.93 23.95
C PRO A 96 -5.16 4.52 23.91
N TYR A 97 -5.72 3.61 23.12
CA TYR A 97 -5.20 2.25 22.95
C TYR A 97 -3.78 2.24 22.39
N PHE A 98 -3.50 3.10 21.40
CA PHE A 98 -2.15 3.34 20.88
C PHE A 98 -1.20 3.66 22.03
N TRP A 99 -1.49 4.70 22.81
CA TRP A 99 -0.60 5.16 23.88
C TRP A 99 -0.45 4.16 25.05
N GLU A 100 -1.44 3.31 25.32
CA GLU A 100 -1.35 2.26 26.34
C GLU A 100 -0.38 1.14 25.91
N LYS A 101 -0.41 0.77 24.63
CA LYS A 101 0.41 -0.33 24.09
C LYS A 101 1.72 0.14 23.48
N PHE A 102 1.84 1.44 23.18
CA PHE A 102 2.99 1.99 22.48
C PHE A 102 4.26 1.78 23.29
N ASP A 103 5.26 1.20 22.64
CA ASP A 103 6.54 0.88 23.23
C ASP A 103 7.59 1.89 22.73
N PRO A 104 7.89 2.95 23.50
CA PRO A 104 8.83 3.98 23.09
C PRO A 104 10.29 3.49 23.05
N GLU A 105 10.61 2.31 23.61
CA GLU A 105 11.96 1.73 23.58
C GLU A 105 12.24 1.02 22.25
N HIS A 106 11.21 0.49 21.60
CA HIS A 106 11.36 -0.29 20.37
C HIS A 106 10.71 0.35 19.15
N TYR A 107 9.84 1.33 19.34
CA TYR A 107 9.15 2.04 18.28
C TYR A 107 9.47 3.52 18.32
N SER A 108 9.39 4.16 17.16
CA SER A 108 9.53 5.61 17.05
C SER A 108 8.41 6.22 16.25
N ILE A 109 8.11 7.47 16.58
CA ILE A 109 7.12 8.29 15.90
C ILE A 109 7.88 9.33 15.08
N TRP A 110 7.49 9.48 13.82
CA TRP A 110 8.10 10.39 12.88
C TRP A 110 7.04 11.28 12.26
N TYR A 111 7.35 12.55 12.13
CA TYR A 111 6.58 13.50 11.36
C TYR A 111 7.20 13.64 9.99
N ALA A 112 6.38 13.50 8.95
CA ALA A 112 6.76 13.72 7.56
C ALA A 112 6.02 14.95 7.02
N GLU A 113 6.73 15.85 6.37
CA GLU A 113 6.15 17.01 5.68
C GLU A 113 6.71 17.10 4.27
N TYR A 114 5.85 17.28 3.27
CA TYR A 114 6.28 17.35 1.88
C TYR A 114 7.02 18.65 1.60
N LYS A 115 8.20 18.56 0.99
CA LYS A 115 9.10 19.69 0.77
C LYS A 115 8.63 20.66 -0.32
N TYR A 116 7.85 20.17 -1.27
CA TYR A 116 7.50 20.90 -2.50
C TYR A 116 5.99 21.13 -2.63
N PRO A 117 5.32 21.78 -1.66
CA PRO A 117 3.88 22.03 -1.74
C PRO A 117 3.46 22.79 -3.00
N GLU A 118 4.37 23.56 -3.62
CA GLU A 118 4.17 24.24 -4.90
C GLU A 118 3.90 23.30 -6.09
N GLU A 119 4.36 22.04 -6.02
CA GLU A 119 4.07 21.03 -7.05
C GLU A 119 2.67 20.42 -6.90
N LEU A 120 2.02 20.64 -5.74
CA LEU A 120 0.73 20.08 -5.40
C LEU A 120 -0.43 20.91 -5.98
N ALA A 121 -0.54 20.91 -7.31
CA ALA A 121 -1.54 21.71 -8.03
C ALA A 121 -2.98 21.21 -7.84
N LYS A 122 -3.19 19.90 -7.74
CA LYS A 122 -4.52 19.27 -7.67
C LYS A 122 -4.60 18.29 -6.53
N VAL A 123 -5.63 18.41 -5.69
CA VAL A 123 -5.85 17.55 -4.51
C VAL A 123 -5.86 16.06 -4.91
N PHE A 124 -6.53 15.72 -6.01
CA PHE A 124 -6.57 14.34 -6.51
C PHE A 124 -5.19 13.80 -6.94
N MET A 125 -4.34 14.63 -7.54
CA MET A 125 -2.98 14.24 -7.92
C MET A 125 -2.11 14.01 -6.68
N SER A 126 -2.24 14.87 -5.67
CA SER A 126 -1.57 14.73 -4.38
C SER A 126 -1.98 13.43 -3.67
N CYS A 127 -3.26 13.05 -3.71
CA CYS A 127 -3.71 11.77 -3.18
C CYS A 127 -3.16 10.55 -3.93
N ASN A 128 -2.99 10.65 -5.26
CA ASN A 128 -2.36 9.60 -6.05
C ASN A 128 -0.87 9.47 -5.74
N LEU A 129 -0.18 10.58 -5.47
CA LEU A 129 1.22 10.59 -5.04
C LEU A 129 1.39 9.83 -3.72
N ILE A 130 0.57 10.14 -2.70
CA ILE A 130 0.58 9.44 -1.41
C ILE A 130 0.31 7.94 -1.61
N THR A 131 -0.70 7.60 -2.42
CA THR A 131 -1.07 6.20 -2.68
C THR A 131 0.05 5.45 -3.40
N GLY A 132 0.73 6.10 -4.36
CA GLY A 132 1.87 5.53 -5.07
C GLY A 132 3.05 5.25 -4.14
N MET A 133 3.34 6.16 -3.20
CA MET A 133 4.35 5.94 -2.16
C MET A 133 3.98 4.73 -1.29
N PHE A 134 2.73 4.61 -0.85
CA PHE A 134 2.29 3.47 -0.04
C PHE A 134 2.46 2.12 -0.75
N GLN A 135 2.22 2.06 -2.06
CA GLN A 135 2.43 0.85 -2.85
C GLN A 135 3.92 0.46 -2.92
N ARG A 136 4.83 1.43 -3.03
CA ARG A 136 6.29 1.16 -3.00
C ARG A 136 6.76 0.71 -1.62
N LEU A 137 6.09 1.21 -0.58
CA LEU A 137 6.35 0.83 0.81
C LEU A 137 5.58 -0.43 1.25
N ASP A 138 4.87 -1.14 0.37
CA ASP A 138 3.99 -2.27 0.76
C ASP A 138 4.74 -3.35 1.57
N LYS A 139 6.03 -3.59 1.31
CA LYS A 139 6.84 -4.51 2.13
C LYS A 139 7.00 -4.05 3.59
N MET A 140 7.13 -2.73 3.81
CA MET A 140 7.25 -2.11 5.14
C MET A 140 5.92 -2.12 5.91
N ARG A 141 4.79 -2.23 5.21
CA ARG A 141 3.46 -2.08 5.82
C ARG A 141 3.28 -2.97 7.04
N LYS A 142 3.77 -4.21 7.06
CA LYS A 142 3.57 -5.14 8.19
C LYS A 142 4.08 -4.56 9.52
N GLN A 143 5.19 -3.82 9.49
CA GLN A 143 5.89 -3.33 10.68
C GLN A 143 5.72 -1.82 10.91
N ALA A 144 4.91 -1.16 10.09
CA ALA A 144 4.71 0.28 10.13
C ALA A 144 3.23 0.66 10.01
N PHE A 145 2.91 1.82 10.55
CA PHE A 145 1.62 2.47 10.45
C PHE A 145 1.84 3.94 10.16
N ALA A 146 1.01 4.54 9.32
CA ALA A 146 1.04 5.99 9.15
C ALA A 146 -0.35 6.55 8.89
N SER A 147 -0.56 7.78 9.34
CA SER A 147 -1.69 8.61 8.93
C SER A 147 -1.13 9.81 8.18
N VAL A 148 -1.31 9.81 6.86
CA VAL A 148 -0.90 10.92 5.98
C VAL A 148 -2.13 11.70 5.58
N CYS A 149 -2.08 13.00 5.82
CA CYS A 149 -3.15 13.94 5.56
C CYS A 149 -2.74 14.91 4.46
N LEU A 150 -3.69 15.18 3.58
CA LEU A 150 -3.67 16.26 2.63
C LEU A 150 -4.54 17.39 3.16
N PHE A 151 -3.92 18.55 3.33
CA PHE A 151 -4.56 19.77 3.80
C PHE A 151 -4.71 20.77 2.65
N GLY A 152 -5.70 21.65 2.75
CA GLY A 152 -5.93 22.75 1.82
C GLY A 152 -6.81 22.39 0.63
N GLU A 153 -6.64 23.12 -0.47
CA GLU A 153 -7.46 23.04 -1.68
C GLU A 153 -6.58 23.02 -2.93
N ASP A 154 -7.18 22.97 -4.13
CA ASP A 154 -6.43 23.01 -5.38
C ASP A 154 -5.52 24.25 -5.46
N ASN A 155 -4.26 24.06 -5.85
CA ASN A 155 -3.17 25.05 -5.91
C ASN A 155 -2.65 25.58 -4.55
N ASP A 156 -3.32 25.28 -3.44
CA ASP A 156 -2.84 25.58 -2.09
C ASP A 156 -3.06 24.37 -1.20
N SER A 157 -2.26 23.33 -1.43
CA SER A 157 -2.32 22.09 -0.68
C SER A 157 -0.97 21.71 -0.08
N SER A 158 -1.03 20.92 1.00
CA SER A 158 0.15 20.40 1.67
C SER A 158 -0.09 18.98 2.13
N ILE A 159 0.95 18.16 2.00
CA ILE A 159 0.97 16.79 2.48
C ILE A 159 1.83 16.74 3.73
N SER A 160 1.26 16.24 4.80
CA SER A 160 2.03 15.89 6.00
C SER A 160 1.43 14.67 6.66
N GLY A 161 2.20 13.98 7.47
CA GLY A 161 1.74 12.75 8.10
C GLY A 161 2.54 12.35 9.31
N VAL A 162 1.89 11.56 10.15
CA VAL A 162 2.53 10.88 11.28
C VAL A 162 2.77 9.45 10.91
N TRP A 163 4.00 9.02 11.09
CA TRP A 163 4.48 7.68 10.82
C TRP A 163 4.95 7.03 12.11
N VAL A 164 4.71 5.73 12.24
CA VAL A 164 5.12 4.91 13.36
C VAL A 164 5.68 3.61 12.80
N TRP A 165 6.89 3.26 13.18
CA TRP A 165 7.50 1.99 12.81
C TRP A 165 8.44 1.49 13.91
N ARG A 166 8.84 0.23 13.77
CA ARG A 166 9.79 -0.42 14.67
C ARG A 166 11.20 0.09 14.41
N GLY A 167 11.94 0.37 15.48
CA GLY A 167 13.27 0.96 15.44
C GLY A 167 13.27 2.44 15.78
N HIS A 168 14.48 2.98 15.93
CA HIS A 168 14.72 4.38 16.30
C HIS A 168 15.28 5.23 15.18
N GLU A 169 15.68 4.59 14.09
CA GLU A 169 16.23 5.22 12.89
C GLU A 169 15.14 5.34 11.82
N LEU A 170 15.44 6.12 10.77
CA LEU A 170 14.59 6.15 9.59
C LEU A 170 14.54 4.75 8.97
N ALA A 171 13.35 4.30 8.62
CA ALA A 171 13.19 2.99 8.03
C ALA A 171 13.60 2.94 6.54
N PHE A 172 13.55 4.07 5.81
CA PHE A 172 13.82 4.12 4.37
C PHE A 172 15.24 3.68 3.96
N PRO A 173 16.32 4.05 4.68
CA PRO A 173 17.66 3.58 4.36
C PRO A 173 17.85 2.07 4.47
N LEU A 174 16.96 1.36 5.17
CA LEU A 174 17.05 -0.10 5.36
C LEU A 174 16.83 -0.89 4.06
N SER A 175 16.21 -0.29 3.04
CA SER A 175 16.00 -0.91 1.74
C SER A 175 16.12 0.12 0.63
N SER A 176 16.87 -0.21 -0.43
CA SER A 176 16.96 0.63 -1.63
C SER A 176 15.60 0.88 -2.28
N ASP A 177 14.66 -0.07 -2.16
CA ASP A 177 13.32 0.04 -2.74
C ASP A 177 12.48 1.16 -2.09
N TRP A 178 12.80 1.54 -0.84
CA TRP A 178 12.04 2.52 -0.07
C TRP A 178 12.61 3.94 -0.20
N GLN A 179 13.77 4.08 -0.84
CA GLN A 179 14.50 5.35 -0.93
C GLN A 179 13.99 6.27 -2.05
N VAL A 180 12.95 5.87 -2.78
CA VAL A 180 12.50 6.60 -3.98
C VAL A 180 11.85 7.94 -3.64
N ASP A 181 10.96 7.98 -2.65
CA ASP A 181 10.16 9.19 -2.38
C ASP A 181 10.49 9.88 -1.06
N TYR A 182 11.15 9.17 -0.13
CA TYR A 182 11.37 9.71 1.21
C TYR A 182 12.20 11.01 1.19
N GLU A 183 13.05 11.22 0.16
CA GLU A 183 13.84 12.45 0.02
C GLU A 183 12.99 13.69 -0.24
N SER A 184 11.81 13.52 -0.84
CA SER A 184 10.84 14.60 -1.09
C SER A 184 10.08 15.01 0.17
N TYR A 185 10.30 14.33 1.29
CA TYR A 185 9.71 14.66 2.59
C TYR A 185 10.80 15.05 3.60
N ASP A 186 10.49 16.00 4.46
CA ASP A 186 11.26 16.27 5.66
C ASP A 186 10.78 15.36 6.79
N TRP A 187 11.72 14.65 7.39
CA TRP A 187 11.46 13.70 8.47
C TRP A 187 11.96 14.24 9.79
N LYS A 188 11.07 14.35 10.77
CA LYS A 188 11.41 14.76 12.13
C LYS A 188 10.97 13.68 13.11
N LYS A 189 11.94 13.12 13.85
CA LYS A 189 11.63 12.22 14.97
C LYS A 189 10.91 13.01 16.06
N LEU A 190 9.79 12.48 16.52
CA LEU A 190 9.00 13.07 17.59
C LEU A 190 9.26 12.33 18.91
N ASP A 191 9.22 13.06 20.02
CA ASP A 191 9.32 12.48 21.35
C ASP A 191 7.93 12.04 21.84
N PRO A 192 7.67 10.74 22.06
CA PRO A 192 6.38 10.25 22.53
C PRO A 192 5.96 10.78 23.91
N ALA A 193 6.90 11.24 24.75
CA ALA A 193 6.58 11.82 26.05
C ALA A 193 6.04 13.26 25.95
N SER A 194 6.38 13.97 24.87
CA SER A 194 6.02 15.37 24.70
C SER A 194 4.50 15.55 24.51
N PRO A 195 3.87 16.52 25.21
CA PRO A 195 2.46 16.83 25.02
C PRO A 195 2.15 17.32 23.60
N GLU A 196 3.12 17.94 22.92
CA GLU A 196 2.97 18.36 21.52
C GLU A 196 2.85 17.16 20.58
N THR A 197 3.69 16.14 20.76
CA THR A 197 3.60 14.88 19.99
C THR A 197 2.27 14.19 20.23
N LYS A 198 1.79 14.14 21.47
CA LYS A 198 0.49 13.52 21.79
C LYS A 198 -0.67 14.22 21.09
N LYS A 199 -0.67 15.55 21.06
CA LYS A 199 -1.65 16.34 20.31
C LYS A 199 -1.52 16.11 18.81
N LEU A 200 -0.31 16.13 18.28
CA LEU A 200 -0.06 15.93 16.85
C LEU A 200 -0.50 14.52 16.41
N VAL A 201 -0.13 13.47 17.15
CA VAL A 201 -0.60 12.10 16.89
C VAL A 201 -2.12 12.05 16.95
N HIS A 202 -2.74 12.65 17.98
CA HIS A 202 -4.20 12.71 18.08
C HIS A 202 -4.82 13.34 16.84
N ASP A 203 -4.41 14.56 16.48
CA ASP A 203 -4.96 15.34 15.37
C ASP A 203 -4.81 14.67 14.00
N TYR A 204 -3.70 13.96 13.78
CA TYR A 204 -3.48 13.20 12.53
C TYR A 204 -4.20 11.85 12.55
N PHE A 205 -4.36 11.21 13.70
CA PHE A 205 -5.08 9.94 13.80
C PHE A 205 -6.59 10.14 13.76
N SER A 206 -7.11 11.27 14.23
CA SER A 206 -8.53 11.65 14.14
C SER A 206 -8.87 12.47 12.90
N TRP A 207 -7.89 12.81 12.05
CA TRP A 207 -8.05 13.69 10.88
C TRP A 207 -8.72 15.04 11.19
N SER A 208 -8.61 15.50 12.44
CA SER A 208 -9.20 16.76 12.90
C SER A 208 -8.19 17.90 12.96
N GLY A 209 -6.94 17.64 12.59
CA GLY A 209 -5.86 18.61 12.59
C GLY A 209 -5.96 19.69 11.51
N THR A 210 -5.10 20.70 11.65
CA THR A 210 -4.78 21.67 10.60
C THR A 210 -3.28 21.61 10.34
N ASP A 211 -2.85 21.97 9.13
CA ASP A 211 -1.42 22.06 8.85
C ASP A 211 -0.78 23.25 9.59
N LYS A 212 0.55 23.34 9.55
CA LYS A 212 1.31 24.44 10.17
C LYS A 212 0.93 25.85 9.67
N GLN A 213 0.37 25.94 8.47
CA GLN A 213 -0.11 27.16 7.83
C GLN A 213 -1.62 27.39 8.07
N GLY A 214 -2.28 26.55 8.87
CA GLY A 214 -3.71 26.65 9.19
C GLY A 214 -4.63 26.10 8.11
N ARG A 215 -4.10 25.34 7.15
CA ARG A 215 -4.90 24.72 6.09
C ARG A 215 -5.80 23.62 6.67
N LYS A 216 -7.05 23.60 6.22
CA LYS A 216 -8.06 22.63 6.69
C LYS A 216 -7.77 21.24 6.14
N PHE A 217 -8.13 20.21 6.91
CA PHE A 217 -8.10 18.84 6.43
C PHE A 217 -8.99 18.67 5.20
N ASN A 218 -8.46 18.03 4.16
CA ASN A 218 -9.19 17.70 2.94
C ASN A 218 -9.37 16.18 2.82
N GLN A 219 -8.25 15.45 2.78
CA GLN A 219 -8.26 13.99 2.62
C GLN A 219 -7.19 13.31 3.48
N GLY A 220 -7.50 12.12 3.99
CA GLY A 220 -6.60 11.30 4.78
C GLY A 220 -6.36 9.95 4.11
N LYS A 221 -5.14 9.44 4.23
CA LYS A 221 -4.74 8.11 3.78
C LYS A 221 -4.00 7.42 4.93
N ILE A 222 -4.51 6.25 5.33
CA ILE A 222 -3.84 5.40 6.31
C ILE A 222 -2.96 4.39 5.59
N PHE A 223 -1.71 4.29 6.03
CA PHE A 223 -0.79 3.23 5.68
C PHE A 223 -0.91 2.11 6.71
N LYS A 224 -1.44 0.94 6.31
CA LYS A 224 -1.62 -0.22 7.18
C LYS A 224 -1.48 -1.56 6.47
#